data_AF-A0A3M2KSN2-F1
#
_entry.id   AF-A0A3M2KSN2-F1
#
_cell.length_a   1.000
_cell.length_b   1.000
_cell.length_c   1.000
_cell.angle_alpha   90.00
_cell.angle_beta   90.00
_cell.angle_gamma   90.00
#
_symmetry.space_group_name_H-M   'P 1'
#
loop_
_entity.id
_entity.type
_entity.pdbx_description
1 polymer ?
#
loop_
_entity_poly.entity_id
_entity_poly.type
_entity_poly.pdbx_seq_one_letter_code
_entity_poly.pdbx_strand_id
1 'polypeptide(L)'
;EDKYPDVLQNLEFAIVQFYRERYPELTDYGVMRVLEALIDRYSKEQVHKPPRNFNLSSEEEELYQLLSDISEWRLGRASLTVNGLEDFPKEALGIGEKTSIPLEDLILCLKRLLKSVHKWNKSGGRRGYLTFISNFMEGGF
;
A
#
# COMPACT_ATOMS: atom_id res chain seq x y z
N GLU A 1 3.21 -20.72 -1.35
CA GLU A 1 2.86 -20.25 -0.01
C GLU A 1 3.12 -18.75 0.03
N ASP A 2 2.10 -17.95 0.29
CA ASP A 2 2.21 -16.48 0.23
C ASP A 2 2.96 -15.98 1.48
N LYS A 3 4.23 -15.62 1.28
CA LYS A 3 5.07 -14.99 2.31
C LYS A 3 4.48 -13.61 2.69
N TYR A 4 4.18 -13.38 3.97
CA TYR A 4 3.65 -12.11 4.54
C TYR A 4 2.25 -11.67 4.07
N PRO A 5 1.20 -12.49 4.25
CA PRO A 5 -0.16 -12.14 3.85
C PRO A 5 -0.72 -10.96 4.65
N ASP A 6 -0.32 -10.82 5.91
CA ASP A 6 -0.70 -9.73 6.81
C ASP A 6 -0.15 -8.36 6.35
N VAL A 7 1.06 -8.33 5.81
CA VAL A 7 1.67 -7.11 5.24
C VAL A 7 0.92 -6.68 3.99
N LEU A 8 0.57 -7.63 3.11
CA LEU A 8 -0.22 -7.36 1.91
C LEU A 8 -1.60 -6.83 2.30
N GLN A 9 -2.27 -7.50 3.24
CA GLN A 9 -3.60 -7.10 3.72
C GLN A 9 -3.60 -5.68 4.30
N ASN A 10 -2.56 -5.27 5.03
CA ASN A 10 -2.46 -3.89 5.55
C ASN A 10 -2.39 -2.84 4.43
N LEU A 11 -1.55 -3.08 3.44
CA LEU A 11 -1.38 -2.17 2.31
C LEU A 11 -2.66 -2.11 1.47
N GLU A 12 -3.29 -3.25 1.22
CA GLU A 12 -4.56 -3.34 0.49
C GLU A 12 -5.69 -2.64 1.23
N PHE A 13 -5.81 -2.85 2.54
CA PHE A 13 -6.81 -2.19 3.38
C PHE A 13 -6.64 -0.67 3.36
N ALA A 14 -5.41 -0.20 3.52
CA ALA A 14 -5.11 1.24 3.46
C ALA A 14 -5.50 1.86 2.10
N ILE A 15 -5.22 1.17 0.99
CA ILE A 15 -5.65 1.64 -0.35
C ILE A 15 -7.18 1.69 -0.45
N VAL A 16 -7.89 0.66 0.02
CA VAL A 16 -9.35 0.59 -0.06
C VAL A 16 -10.00 1.69 0.77
N GLN A 17 -9.54 1.89 2.00
CA GLN A 17 -10.05 2.94 2.87
C GLN A 17 -9.79 4.33 2.27
N PHE A 18 -8.56 4.57 1.83
CA PHE A 18 -8.20 5.83 1.17
C PHE A 18 -9.08 6.11 -0.07
N TYR A 19 -9.33 5.10 -0.90
CA TYR A 19 -10.22 5.19 -2.05
C TYR A 19 -11.67 5.45 -1.66
N ARG A 20 -12.21 4.74 -0.67
CA ARG A 20 -13.63 4.81 -0.31
C ARG A 20 -13.99 6.09 0.45
N GLU A 21 -13.13 6.48 1.38
CA GLU A 21 -13.46 7.52 2.35
C GLU A 21 -12.91 8.88 1.98
N ARG A 22 -11.77 8.94 1.27
CA ARG A 22 -11.08 10.19 0.97
C ARG A 22 -11.11 10.57 -0.50
N TYR A 23 -10.82 9.62 -1.41
CA TYR A 23 -10.65 9.90 -2.83
C TYR A 23 -11.36 8.89 -3.75
N PRO A 24 -12.70 8.93 -3.88
CA PRO A 24 -13.47 8.02 -4.74
C PRO A 24 -13.15 8.16 -6.24
N GLU A 25 -12.49 9.25 -6.63
CA GLU A 25 -12.02 9.46 -8.00
C GLU A 25 -10.73 8.72 -8.33
N LEU A 26 -10.00 8.21 -7.33
CA LEU A 26 -8.74 7.49 -7.47
C LEU A 26 -8.85 6.39 -8.53
N THR A 27 -7.74 6.15 -9.21
CA THR A 27 -7.66 5.20 -10.31
C THR A 27 -6.56 4.19 -10.05
N ASP A 28 -6.67 3.02 -10.67
CA ASP A 28 -5.62 2.02 -10.59
C ASP A 28 -4.28 2.58 -11.10
N TYR A 29 -4.29 3.50 -12.07
CA TYR A 29 -3.08 4.17 -12.56
C TYR A 29 -2.40 5.03 -11.48
N GLY A 30 -3.18 5.68 -10.61
CA GLY A 30 -2.64 6.44 -9.48
C GLY A 30 -2.02 5.50 -8.45
N VAL A 31 -2.72 4.41 -8.13
CA VAL A 31 -2.19 3.35 -7.25
C VAL A 31 -0.89 2.77 -7.82
N MET A 32 -0.82 2.51 -9.13
CA MET A 32 0.39 2.03 -9.80
C MET A 32 1.56 3.01 -9.62
N ARG A 33 1.36 4.31 -9.90
CA ARG A 33 2.41 5.33 -9.77
C ARG A 33 2.94 5.42 -8.34
N VAL A 34 2.06 5.37 -7.35
CA VAL A 34 2.45 5.40 -5.93
C VAL A 34 3.25 4.15 -5.54
N LEU A 35 2.80 2.97 -5.95
CA LEU A 35 3.52 1.73 -5.68
C LEU A 35 4.88 1.69 -6.39
N GLU A 36 4.97 2.18 -7.63
CA GLU A 36 6.23 2.33 -8.36
C GLU A 36 7.20 3.27 -7.63
N ALA A 37 6.70 4.40 -7.10
CA ALA A 37 7.49 5.34 -6.32
C ALA A 37 8.03 4.72 -5.02
N LEU A 38 7.19 3.98 -4.28
CA LEU A 38 7.61 3.27 -3.06
C LEU A 38 8.63 2.16 -3.36
N ILE A 39 8.39 1.36 -4.41
CA ILE A 39 9.33 0.33 -4.86
C ILE A 39 10.67 0.98 -5.23
N ASP A 40 10.67 2.11 -5.93
CA ASP A 40 11.88 2.83 -6.30
C ASP A 40 12.63 3.32 -5.05
N ARG A 41 11.95 4.00 -4.13
CA ARG A 41 12.52 4.43 -2.84
C ARG A 41 13.21 3.30 -2.11
N TYR A 42 12.48 2.22 -1.81
CA TYR A 42 13.01 1.14 -0.99
C TYR A 42 14.09 0.34 -1.73
N SER A 43 13.97 0.16 -3.05
CA SER A 43 15.02 -0.49 -3.84
C SER A 43 16.31 0.34 -3.93
N LYS A 44 16.19 1.67 -3.94
CA LYS A 44 17.36 2.58 -3.98
C LYS A 44 18.03 2.71 -2.61
N GLU A 45 17.24 2.64 -1.55
CA GLU A 45 17.75 2.54 -0.17
C GLU A 45 18.68 1.33 0.00
N GLN A 46 18.30 0.15 -0.52
CA GLN A 46 19.13 -1.07 -0.46
C GLN A 46 20.53 -0.89 -1.05
N VAL A 47 20.69 0.00 -2.03
CA VAL A 47 21.95 0.25 -2.74
C VAL A 47 22.53 1.64 -2.41
N HIS A 48 22.03 2.29 -1.37
CA HIS A 48 22.45 3.63 -0.92
C HIS A 48 22.44 4.69 -2.02
N LYS A 49 21.42 4.66 -2.89
CA LYS A 49 21.20 5.66 -3.95
C LYS A 49 19.93 6.47 -3.66
N PRO A 50 19.84 7.70 -4.18
CA PRO A 50 18.58 8.45 -4.12
C PRO A 50 17.51 7.83 -5.03
N PRO A 51 16.23 7.91 -4.65
CA PRO A 51 15.12 7.59 -5.54
C PRO A 51 15.02 8.55 -6.72
N ARG A 52 14.33 8.10 -7.77
CA ARG A 52 13.87 8.97 -8.86
C ARG A 52 12.82 9.94 -8.33
N ASN A 53 12.68 11.08 -8.99
CA ASN A 53 11.57 11.99 -8.75
C ASN A 53 10.33 11.48 -9.48
N PHE A 54 9.21 11.34 -8.77
CA PHE A 54 7.91 11.01 -9.32
C PHE A 54 7.01 12.24 -9.21
N ASN A 55 6.41 12.66 -10.31
CA ASN A 55 5.44 13.75 -10.30
C ASN A 55 4.07 13.18 -9.89
N LEU A 56 3.83 13.13 -8.58
CA LEU A 56 2.58 12.66 -7.99
C LEU A 56 1.59 13.83 -7.88
N SER A 57 0.30 13.56 -8.08
CA SER A 57 -0.75 14.52 -7.72
C SER A 57 -0.94 14.60 -6.20
N SER A 58 -1.71 15.56 -5.70
CA SER A 58 -1.93 15.75 -4.26
C SER A 58 -2.49 14.49 -3.59
N GLU A 59 -3.47 13.84 -4.22
CA GLU A 59 -4.06 12.59 -3.72
C GLU A 59 -3.07 11.41 -3.79
N GLU A 60 -2.16 11.41 -4.76
CA GLU A 60 -1.11 10.38 -4.87
C GLU A 60 -0.01 10.58 -3.83
N GLU A 61 0.34 11.83 -3.49
CA GLU A 61 1.28 12.15 -2.41
C GLU A 61 0.74 11.70 -1.06
N GLU A 62 -0.55 11.92 -0.79
CA GLU A 62 -1.20 11.45 0.44
C GLU A 62 -1.24 9.92 0.53
N LEU A 63 -1.59 9.23 -0.56
CA LEU A 63 -1.55 7.77 -0.60
C LEU A 63 -0.12 7.24 -0.43
N TYR A 64 0.86 7.91 -1.06
CA TYR A 64 2.27 7.59 -0.90
C TYR A 64 2.72 7.69 0.55
N GLN A 65 2.35 8.77 1.24
CA GLN A 65 2.70 8.96 2.64
C GLN A 65 2.06 7.88 3.52
N LEU A 66 0.76 7.61 3.32
CA LEU A 66 0.04 6.56 4.06
C LEU A 66 0.70 5.18 3.93
N LEU A 67 1.02 4.76 2.70
CA LEU A 67 1.65 3.48 2.44
C LEU A 67 3.12 3.45 2.88
N SER A 68 3.82 4.58 2.85
CA SER A 68 5.15 4.75 3.43
C SER A 68 5.11 4.52 4.94
N ASP A 69 4.16 5.11 5.67
CA ASP A 69 4.08 4.97 7.13
C ASP A 69 3.82 3.53 7.56
N ILE A 70 2.91 2.83 6.86
CA ILE A 70 2.68 1.39 7.06
C ILE A 70 3.95 0.59 6.76
N SER A 71 4.66 0.94 5.70
CA SER A 71 5.92 0.30 5.31
C SER A 71 7.02 0.47 6.38
N GLU A 72 7.25 1.69 6.88
CA GLU A 72 8.23 1.97 7.93
C GLU A 72 7.88 1.25 9.25
N TRP A 73 6.59 1.14 9.57
CA TRP A 73 6.13 0.33 10.69
C TRP A 73 6.42 -1.16 10.50
N ARG A 74 6.16 -1.70 9.31
CA ARG A 74 6.48 -3.10 8.96
C ARG A 74 7.97 -3.37 8.93
N LEU A 75 8.81 -2.38 8.68
CA LEU A 75 10.26 -2.48 8.84
C LEU A 75 10.71 -2.38 10.30
N GLY A 76 9.79 -2.10 11.22
CA GLY A 76 10.06 -1.91 12.64
C GLY A 76 10.74 -0.58 12.98
N ARG A 77 10.90 0.33 12.01
CA ARG A 77 11.63 1.61 12.12
C ARG A 77 10.78 2.74 12.67
N ALA A 78 9.46 2.63 12.52
CA ALA A 78 8.51 3.58 13.06
C ALA A 78 7.55 2.90 14.05
N SER A 79 7.05 3.69 15.00
CA SER A 79 5.78 3.40 15.64
C SER A 79 4.69 4.00 14.76
N LEU A 80 3.56 3.31 14.57
CA LEU A 80 2.41 3.89 13.87
C LEU A 80 1.82 5.02 14.72
N THR A 81 2.36 6.23 14.56
CA THR A 81 1.71 7.48 14.90
C THR A 81 0.97 7.96 13.66
N VAL A 82 -0.08 7.25 13.26
CA VAL A 82 -0.73 7.49 11.97
C VAL A 82 -1.59 8.73 12.07
N ASN A 83 -1.00 9.89 11.75
CA ASN A 83 -1.77 11.11 11.51
C ASN A 83 -2.67 10.83 10.29
N GLY A 84 -3.98 10.67 10.54
CA GLY A 84 -4.98 10.38 9.50
C GLY A 84 -5.59 8.98 9.53
N LEU A 85 -5.11 8.05 10.38
CA LEU A 85 -5.88 6.84 10.73
C LEU A 85 -6.30 6.87 12.21
N GLU A 86 -6.39 8.05 12.83
CA GLU A 86 -6.81 8.20 14.25
C GLU A 86 -8.20 7.59 14.50
N ASP A 87 -9.04 7.54 13.48
CA ASP A 87 -10.38 6.94 13.52
C ASP A 87 -10.40 5.42 13.25
N PHE A 88 -9.25 4.78 13.00
CA PHE A 88 -9.18 3.36 12.68
C PHE A 88 -8.75 2.51 13.87
N PRO A 89 -9.49 1.44 14.21
CA PRO A 89 -9.07 0.49 15.24
C PRO A 89 -7.73 -0.14 14.81
N LYS A 90 -6.72 -0.10 15.70
CA LYS A 90 -5.42 -0.75 15.45
C LYS A 90 -5.58 -2.26 15.22
N GLU A 91 -6.64 -2.82 15.79
CA GLU A 91 -7.07 -4.20 15.66
C GLU A 91 -7.60 -4.52 14.25
N ALA A 92 -8.26 -3.57 13.59
CA ALA A 92 -8.76 -3.72 12.21
C ALA A 92 -7.62 -3.78 11.18
N LEU A 93 -6.48 -3.16 11.50
CA LEU A 93 -5.22 -3.29 10.77
C LEU A 93 -4.45 -4.56 11.15
N GLY A 94 -4.99 -5.46 11.98
CA GLY A 94 -4.29 -6.69 12.38
C GLY A 94 -2.94 -6.43 13.03
N ILE A 95 -2.79 -5.28 13.70
CA ILE A 95 -1.55 -4.87 14.39
C ILE A 95 -1.43 -5.70 15.68
N GLY A 96 -1.10 -6.98 15.51
CA GLY A 96 -0.71 -7.91 16.58
C GLY A 96 0.79 -7.82 16.89
N GLU A 97 1.36 -8.89 17.44
CA GLU A 97 2.78 -8.96 17.80
C GLU A 97 3.69 -8.55 16.62
N LYS A 98 4.52 -7.53 16.85
CA LYS A 98 5.39 -6.87 15.89
C LYS A 98 6.38 -7.86 15.25
N THR A 99 6.03 -8.43 14.10
CA THR A 99 7.00 -9.10 13.24
C THR A 99 7.47 -8.11 12.18
N SER A 100 8.54 -7.38 12.52
CA SER A 100 9.22 -6.56 11.53
C SER A 100 9.75 -7.46 10.42
N ILE A 101 9.57 -7.05 9.16
CA ILE A 101 10.08 -7.79 8.01
C ILE A 101 11.35 -7.15 7.45
N PRO A 102 12.23 -7.92 6.80
CA PRO A 102 13.36 -7.38 6.05
C PRO A 102 12.91 -6.43 4.93
N LEU A 103 13.77 -5.46 4.59
CA LEU A 103 13.51 -4.50 3.50
C LEU A 103 13.26 -5.18 2.14
N GLU A 104 14.00 -6.25 1.84
CA GLU A 104 13.80 -7.05 0.63
C GLU A 104 12.42 -7.71 0.54
N ASP A 105 11.90 -8.14 1.69
CA ASP A 105 10.59 -8.75 1.79
C ASP A 105 9.46 -7.72 1.65
N LEU A 106 9.64 -6.51 2.18
CA LEU A 106 8.72 -5.40 1.94
C LEU A 106 8.65 -5.06 0.44
N ILE A 107 9.81 -4.94 -0.22
CA ILE A 107 9.87 -4.67 -1.67
C ILE A 107 9.16 -5.79 -2.45
N LEU A 108 9.30 -7.05 -2.03
CA LEU A 108 8.61 -8.16 -2.65
C LEU A 108 7.08 -8.04 -2.49
N CYS A 109 6.60 -7.67 -1.30
CA CYS A 109 5.17 -7.40 -1.06
C CYS A 109 4.65 -6.27 -1.95
N LEU A 110 5.35 -5.13 -2.03
CA LEU A 110 4.96 -4.01 -2.90
C LEU A 110 4.90 -4.42 -4.38
N LYS A 111 5.88 -5.21 -4.86
CA LYS A 111 5.88 -5.74 -6.24
C LYS A 111 4.72 -6.70 -6.50
N ARG A 112 4.37 -7.55 -5.53
CA ARG A 112 3.20 -8.45 -5.63
C ARG A 112 1.90 -7.64 -5.70
N LEU A 113 1.77 -6.62 -4.87
CA LEU A 113 0.64 -5.71 -4.87
C LEU A 113 0.52 -4.99 -6.23
N LEU A 114 1.61 -4.38 -6.73
CA LEU A 114 1.62 -3.74 -8.06
C LEU A 114 1.22 -4.71 -9.18
N LYS A 115 1.68 -5.96 -9.12
CA LYS A 115 1.27 -7.01 -10.08
C LYS A 115 -0.23 -7.32 -9.99
N SER A 116 -0.80 -7.32 -8.79
CA SER A 116 -2.25 -7.46 -8.57
C SER A 116 -3.00 -6.29 -9.22
N VAL A 117 -2.55 -5.05 -8.98
CA VAL A 117 -3.14 -3.84 -9.57
C VAL A 117 -3.14 -3.93 -11.09
N HIS A 118 -2.02 -4.30 -11.72
CA HIS A 118 -1.98 -4.51 -13.19
C HIS A 118 -2.92 -5.59 -13.69
N LYS A 119 -2.99 -6.74 -12.99
CA LYS A 119 -3.85 -7.87 -13.38
C LYS A 119 -5.32 -7.44 -13.44
N TRP A 120 -5.79 -6.76 -12.40
CA TRP A 120 -7.18 -6.37 -12.28
C TRP A 120 -7.51 -5.12 -13.11
N ASN A 121 -6.58 -4.17 -13.25
CA ASN A 121 -6.72 -3.07 -14.18
C ASN A 121 -6.90 -3.55 -15.63
N LYS A 122 -6.12 -4.56 -16.06
CA LYS A 122 -6.26 -5.15 -17.40
C LYS A 122 -7.64 -5.78 -17.64
N SER A 123 -8.28 -6.28 -16.58
CA SER A 123 -9.56 -6.99 -16.68
C SER A 123 -10.77 -6.08 -16.45
N GLY A 124 -10.64 -5.08 -15.56
CA GLY A 124 -11.74 -4.21 -15.11
C GLY A 124 -11.57 -2.72 -15.44
N GLY A 125 -10.55 -2.36 -16.22
CA GLY A 125 -10.33 -0.99 -16.67
C GLY A 125 -9.82 -0.05 -15.58
N ARG A 126 -10.18 1.24 -15.66
CA ARG A 126 -9.61 2.36 -14.88
C ARG A 126 -9.63 2.17 -13.34
N ARG A 127 -10.55 1.38 -12.81
CA ARG A 127 -10.69 1.06 -11.38
C ARG A 127 -10.85 -0.45 -11.14
N GLY A 128 -10.41 -1.29 -12.08
CA GLY A 128 -10.60 -2.72 -12.01
C GLY A 128 -10.02 -3.35 -10.74
N TYR A 129 -8.82 -2.91 -10.34
CA TYR A 129 -8.24 -3.33 -9.06
C TYR A 129 -9.03 -2.79 -7.88
N LEU A 130 -9.25 -1.47 -7.82
CA LEU A 130 -9.95 -0.83 -6.71
C LEU A 130 -11.34 -1.44 -6.46
N THR A 131 -12.11 -1.73 -7.52
CA THR A 131 -13.40 -2.43 -7.43
C THR A 131 -13.25 -3.86 -6.96
N PHE A 132 -12.27 -4.62 -7.50
CA PHE A 132 -12.04 -6.00 -7.08
C PHE A 132 -11.72 -6.09 -5.59
N ILE A 133 -10.73 -5.33 -5.11
CA ILE A 133 -10.28 -5.43 -3.73
C ILE A 133 -11.31 -4.88 -2.74
N SER A 134 -12.06 -3.85 -3.15
CA SER A 134 -13.21 -3.33 -2.41
C SER A 134 -14.25 -4.43 -2.16
N ASN A 135 -14.70 -5.10 -3.23
CA ASN A 135 -15.70 -6.16 -3.11
C ASN A 135 -15.17 -7.37 -2.32
N PHE A 136 -13.88 -7.70 -2.48
CA PHE A 136 -13.23 -8.77 -1.72
C PHE A 136 -13.27 -8.51 -0.20
N MET A 137 -13.05 -7.25 0.22
CA MET A 137 -13.11 -6.86 1.65
C MET A 137 -14.53 -6.73 2.20
N GLU A 138 -15.54 -6.46 1.36
CA GLU A 138 -16.95 -6.45 1.78
C GLU A 138 -17.54 -7.85 1.92
N GLY A 139 -17.11 -8.80 1.08
CA GLY A 139 -17.59 -10.19 1.11
C GLY A 139 -16.88 -11.10 2.13
N GLY A 140 -15.98 -10.55 2.94
CA GLY A 140 -15.09 -11.29 3.85
C GLY A 140 -15.42 -11.06 5.33
N PHE A 141 -16.67 -11.26 5.75
CA PHE A 141 -17.08 -11.49 7.15
C PHE A 141 -18.30 -12.41 7.20
#